data_AF-A0A835VT27-F1
#
_entry.id   AF-A0A835VT27-F1
#
_cell.length_a   1.000
_cell.length_b   1.000
_cell.length_c   1.000
_cell.angle_alpha   90.00
_cell.angle_beta   90.00
_cell.angle_gamma   90.00
#
_symmetry.space_group_name_H-M   'P 1'
#
loop_
_entity.id
_entity.type
_entity.pdbx_description
1 polymer ?
#
loop_
_entity_poly.entity_id
_entity_poly.type
_entity_poly.pdbx_seq_one_letter_code
_entity_poly.pdbx_strand_id
1 'polypeptide(L)'
;MSMQCQTQLQRSTITLKGSAQIVSQYFEYAVQSILYQRGVYPSEDFKQKKEYGIMLWVSSDDSLNKYLSTVLSQTKDWLESGKLRQLVLVITDANTSEVLERWTFDVETNKEVVAGG
;
A
#
# COMPACT_ATOMS: atom_id res chain seq x y z
N MET A 1 18.96 48.15 2.06
CA MET A 1 17.94 47.29 1.43
C MET A 1 18.12 45.90 2.01
N SER A 2 17.38 45.58 3.07
CA SER A 2 17.52 44.32 3.81
C SER A 2 16.44 43.36 3.32
N MET A 3 16.80 42.39 2.48
CA MET A 3 15.89 41.29 2.14
C MET A 3 15.79 40.35 3.34
N GLN A 4 14.64 40.38 4.02
CA GLN A 4 14.26 39.35 4.97
C GLN A 4 13.67 38.19 4.17
N CYS A 5 14.44 37.11 4.02
CA CYS A 5 13.95 35.83 3.54
C CYS A 5 13.08 35.24 4.67
N GLN A 6 11.76 35.33 4.55
CA GLN A 6 10.86 34.65 5.47
C GLN A 6 10.87 33.15 5.13
N THR A 7 11.62 32.38 5.90
CA THR A 7 11.57 30.91 5.87
C THR A 7 10.19 30.48 6.35
N GLN A 8 9.26 30.22 5.42
CA GLN A 8 7.99 29.57 5.76
C GLN A 8 8.29 28.18 6.31
N LEU A 9 8.18 28.02 7.63
CA LEU A 9 8.05 26.72 8.28
C LEU A 9 6.78 26.06 7.72
N GLN A 10 6.93 25.22 6.69
CA GLN A 10 5.87 24.30 6.29
C GLN A 10 5.62 23.38 7.48
N ARG A 11 4.56 23.67 8.27
CA ARG A 11 4.08 22.72 9.27
C ARG A 11 3.81 21.41 8.56
N SER A 12 4.60 20.39 8.87
CA SER A 12 4.48 19.03 8.34
C SER A 12 3.25 18.35 8.95
N THR A 13 2.07 18.93 8.72
CA THR A 13 0.82 18.39 9.25
C THR A 13 0.48 17.16 8.42
N ILE A 14 0.56 15.99 9.04
CA ILE A 14 0.15 14.74 8.39
C ILE A 14 -1.38 14.77 8.28
N THR A 15 -1.88 14.87 7.05
CA THR A 15 -3.31 14.85 6.75
C THR A 15 -3.79 13.42 6.58
N LEU A 16 -5.11 13.18 6.73
CA LEU A 16 -5.70 11.87 6.41
C LEU A 16 -5.35 11.42 4.99
N LYS A 17 -5.40 12.35 4.03
CA LYS A 17 -5.02 12.08 2.64
C LYS A 17 -3.55 11.67 2.51
N GLY A 18 -2.66 12.35 3.23
CA GLY A 18 -1.24 11.99 3.30
C GLY A 18 -1.03 10.60 3.91
N SER A 19 -1.67 10.31 5.05
CA SER A 19 -1.63 8.99 5.69
C SER A 19 -2.19 7.89 4.78
N ALA A 20 -3.34 8.12 4.15
CA ALA A 20 -3.97 7.17 3.24
C ALA A 20 -3.07 6.86 2.04
N GLN A 21 -2.36 7.85 1.50
CA GLN A 21 -1.39 7.64 0.43
C GLN A 21 -0.21 6.74 0.89
N ILE A 22 0.34 6.98 2.08
CA ILE A 22 1.43 6.17 2.65
C ILE A 22 0.96 4.73 2.89
N VAL A 23 -0.21 4.55 3.50
CA VAL A 23 -0.78 3.22 3.79
C VAL A 23 -1.10 2.46 2.50
N SER A 24 -1.62 3.14 1.48
CA SER A 24 -1.88 2.54 0.17
C SER A 24 -0.59 2.05 -0.49
N GLN A 25 0.46 2.87 -0.44
CA GLN A 25 1.77 2.51 -0.98
C GLN A 25 2.41 1.35 -0.20
N TYR A 26 2.21 1.31 1.12
CA TYR A 26 2.60 0.15 1.94
C TYR A 26 1.90 -1.13 1.47
N PHE A 27 0.57 -1.11 1.26
CA PHE A 27 -0.16 -2.28 0.76
C PHE A 27 0.31 -2.73 -0.62
N GLU A 28 0.64 -1.80 -1.52
CA GLU A 28 1.19 -2.11 -2.83
C GLU A 28 2.45 -2.96 -2.74
N TYR A 29 3.40 -2.55 -1.90
CA TYR A 29 4.65 -3.28 -1.75
C TYR A 29 4.50 -4.54 -0.88
N ALA A 30 3.63 -4.53 0.11
CA ALA A 30 3.37 -5.68 0.97
C ALA A 30 2.80 -6.85 0.15
N VAL A 31 1.79 -6.58 -0.69
CA VAL A 31 1.19 -7.61 -1.56
C VAL A 31 2.24 -8.18 -2.53
N GLN A 32 2.99 -7.33 -3.23
CA GLN A 32 4.03 -7.79 -4.16
C GLN A 32 5.12 -8.60 -3.45
N SER A 33 5.53 -8.17 -2.26
CA SER A 33 6.55 -8.88 -1.47
C SER A 33 6.06 -10.26 -1.03
N ILE A 34 4.79 -10.39 -0.62
CA ILE A 34 4.20 -11.68 -0.25
C ILE A 34 4.11 -12.61 -1.47
N LEU A 35 3.65 -12.10 -2.61
CA LEU A 35 3.58 -12.89 -3.85
C LEU A 35 4.94 -13.45 -4.26
N TYR A 36 5.99 -12.63 -4.16
CA TYR A 36 7.36 -13.05 -4.42
C TYR A 36 7.87 -14.07 -3.39
N GLN A 37 7.78 -13.76 -2.09
CA GLN A 37 8.35 -14.62 -1.03
C GLN A 37 7.67 -15.98 -0.91
N ARG A 38 6.38 -16.06 -1.27
CA ARG A 38 5.63 -17.32 -1.29
C ARG A 38 5.69 -18.05 -2.62
N GLY A 39 6.38 -17.50 -3.62
CA GLY A 39 6.52 -18.12 -4.94
C GLY A 39 5.17 -18.30 -5.65
N VAL A 40 4.21 -17.39 -5.41
CA VAL A 40 2.92 -17.41 -6.12
C VAL A 40 3.11 -17.10 -7.60
N TYR A 41 4.11 -16.25 -7.88
CA TYR A 41 4.59 -15.94 -9.23
C TYR A 41 6.08 -16.31 -9.34
N PRO A 42 6.57 -16.63 -10.55
CA PRO A 42 7.99 -16.91 -10.79
C PRO A 42 8.89 -15.78 -10.33
N SER A 43 10.06 -16.12 -9.78
CA SER A 43 11.01 -15.13 -9.23
C SER A 43 11.59 -14.19 -10.29
N GLU A 44 11.70 -14.67 -11.53
CA GLU A 44 12.16 -13.94 -12.70
C GLU A 44 11.21 -12.82 -13.14
N ASP A 45 9.94 -12.89 -12.74
CA ASP A 45 8.93 -11.88 -13.00
C ASP A 45 8.97 -10.74 -11.96
N PHE A 46 10.02 -10.68 -11.13
CA PHE A 46 10.22 -9.62 -10.16
C PHE A 46 11.59 -8.97 -10.32
N LYS A 47 11.59 -7.65 -10.14
CA LYS A 47 12.79 -6.81 -10.10
C LYS A 47 12.94 -6.15 -8.74
N GLN A 48 14.20 -5.92 -8.37
CA GLN A 48 14.51 -5.16 -7.17
C GLN A 48 14.25 -3.67 -7.41
N LYS A 49 13.56 -3.04 -6.47
CA LYS A 49 13.35 -1.59 -6.40
C LYS A 49 13.78 -1.09 -5.03
N LYS A 50 14.59 -0.03 -4.99
CA LYS A 50 14.95 0.63 -3.73
C LYS A 50 13.88 1.66 -3.37
N GLU A 51 13.21 1.48 -2.25
CA GLU A 51 12.19 2.40 -1.74
C GLU A 51 12.33 2.49 -0.21
N TYR A 52 12.11 3.67 0.37
CA TYR A 52 12.27 3.91 1.81
C TYR A 52 13.62 3.45 2.40
N GLY A 53 14.67 3.44 1.58
CA GLY A 53 16.01 2.99 1.98
C GLY A 53 16.20 1.46 2.00
N ILE A 54 15.17 0.67 1.70
CA ILE A 54 15.22 -0.81 1.64
C ILE A 54 15.05 -1.32 0.21
N MET A 55 15.51 -2.55 -0.06
CA MET A 55 15.26 -3.23 -1.33
C MET A 55 13.95 -4.02 -1.24
N LEU A 56 13.04 -3.77 -2.18
CA LEU A 56 11.75 -4.44 -2.32
C LEU A 56 11.66 -5.15 -3.67
N TRP A 57 10.82 -6.19 -3.74
CA TRP A 57 10.55 -6.90 -4.98
C TRP A 57 9.24 -6.40 -5.59
N VAL A 58 9.30 -6.01 -6.85
CA VAL A 58 8.18 -5.44 -7.61
C VAL A 58 8.02 -6.23 -8.90
N SER A 59 6.80 -6.57 -9.29
CA SER A 59 6.58 -7.39 -10.48
C SER A 59 6.94 -6.63 -11.77
N SER A 60 7.48 -7.35 -12.76
CA SER A 60 7.63 -6.91 -14.14
C SER A 60 6.48 -7.35 -15.04
N ASP A 61 5.53 -8.17 -14.55
CA ASP A 61 4.36 -8.57 -15.31
C ASP A 61 3.30 -7.45 -15.35
N ASP A 62 3.01 -6.96 -16.55
CA ASP A 62 2.07 -5.86 -16.76
C ASP A 62 0.64 -6.22 -16.35
N SER A 63 0.26 -7.49 -16.49
CA SER A 63 -1.10 -7.96 -16.14
C SER A 63 -1.32 -7.91 -14.63
N LEU A 64 -0.37 -8.45 -13.85
CA LEU A 64 -0.36 -8.40 -12.40
C LEU A 64 -0.29 -6.94 -11.91
N ASN A 65 0.60 -6.13 -12.46
CA ASN A 65 0.72 -4.72 -12.11
C ASN A 65 -0.59 -3.95 -12.35
N LYS A 66 -1.25 -4.19 -13.48
CA LYS A 66 -2.55 -3.58 -13.79
C LYS A 66 -3.66 -4.04 -12.84
N TYR A 67 -3.69 -5.33 -12.51
CA TYR A 67 -4.64 -5.87 -11.55
C TYR A 67 -4.44 -5.24 -10.16
N LEU A 68 -3.21 -5.26 -9.65
CA LEU A 68 -2.87 -4.67 -8.36
C LEU A 68 -3.20 -3.17 -8.33
N SER A 69 -2.84 -2.41 -9.37
CA SER A 69 -3.16 -0.98 -9.47
C SER A 69 -4.67 -0.73 -9.38
N THR A 70 -5.49 -1.54 -10.05
CA THR A 70 -6.96 -1.42 -10.03
C THR A 70 -7.55 -1.66 -8.64
N VAL A 71 -7.04 -2.69 -7.94
CA VAL A 71 -7.49 -3.03 -6.58
C VAL A 71 -7.02 -1.97 -5.58
N LEU A 72 -5.74 -1.59 -5.64
CA LEU A 72 -5.13 -0.65 -4.70
C LEU A 72 -5.64 0.78 -4.87
N SER A 73 -6.05 1.18 -6.08
CA SER A 73 -6.74 2.45 -6.28
C SER A 73 -8.05 2.52 -5.48
N GLN A 74 -8.84 1.46 -5.48
CA GLN A 74 -10.08 1.40 -4.69
C GLN A 74 -9.78 1.35 -3.19
N THR A 75 -8.75 0.60 -2.78
CA THR A 75 -8.27 0.57 -1.39
C THR A 75 -7.88 1.97 -0.91
N LYS A 76 -7.23 2.77 -1.76
CA LYS A 76 -6.87 4.15 -1.45
C LYS A 76 -8.10 5.03 -1.22
N ASP A 77 -9.11 4.95 -2.09
CA ASP A 77 -10.34 5.73 -1.93
C ASP A 77 -11.08 5.36 -0.64
N TRP A 78 -11.05 4.09 -0.25
CA TRP A 78 -11.60 3.63 1.02
C TRP A 78 -10.79 4.06 2.23
N LEU A 79 -9.47 4.14 2.12
CA LEU A 79 -8.60 4.71 3.16
C LEU A 79 -8.85 6.21 3.34
N GLU A 80 -8.91 6.97 2.25
CA GLU A 80 -9.15 8.41 2.28
C GLU A 80 -10.54 8.76 2.85
N SER A 81 -11.52 7.90 2.63
CA SER A 81 -12.86 8.04 3.21
C SER A 81 -13.03 7.37 4.59
N GLY A 82 -11.97 6.76 5.13
CA GLY A 82 -12.00 6.06 6.43
C GLY A 82 -12.93 4.85 6.48
N LYS A 83 -13.25 4.25 5.33
CA LYS A 83 -14.17 3.11 5.19
C LYS A 83 -13.46 1.76 5.19
N LEU A 84 -12.16 1.73 4.90
CA LEU A 84 -11.38 0.49 4.93
C LEU A 84 -11.17 0.04 6.38
N ARG A 85 -11.62 -1.18 6.70
CA ARG A 85 -11.43 -1.80 8.03
C ARG A 85 -10.34 -2.86 8.02
N GLN A 86 -10.25 -3.62 6.93
CA GLN A 86 -9.38 -4.78 6.84
C GLN A 86 -9.06 -5.06 5.38
N LEU A 87 -7.80 -5.39 5.09
CA LEU A 87 -7.36 -5.95 3.82
C LEU A 87 -6.89 -7.38 4.08
N VAL A 88 -7.41 -8.35 3.33
CA VAL A 88 -7.08 -9.76 3.51
C VAL A 88 -6.53 -10.33 2.21
N LEU A 89 -5.30 -10.81 2.25
CA LEU A 89 -4.68 -11.57 1.16
C LEU A 89 -4.70 -13.06 1.52
N VAL A 90 -5.38 -13.87 0.72
CA VAL A 90 -5.51 -15.31 0.92
C VAL A 90 -4.71 -16.02 -0.16
N ILE A 91 -3.87 -16.97 0.24
CA ILE A 91 -3.16 -17.87 -0.67
C ILE A 91 -3.81 -19.24 -0.54
N THR A 92 -4.26 -19.77 -1.67
CA THR A 92 -4.89 -21.09 -1.76
C THR A 92 -4.09 -22.00 -2.67
N ASP A 93 -4.17 -23.31 -2.43
CA ASP A 93 -3.68 -24.30 -3.38
C ASP A 93 -4.52 -24.23 -4.67
N ALA A 94 -3.86 -24.18 -5.82
CA ALA A 94 -4.53 -24.01 -7.11
C ALA A 94 -5.36 -25.23 -7.54
N ASN A 95 -5.05 -26.43 -7.04
CA ASN A 95 -5.72 -27.68 -7.40
C ASN A 95 -6.83 -28.02 -6.38
N THR A 96 -6.56 -27.85 -5.09
CA THR A 96 -7.48 -28.27 -4.02
C THR A 96 -8.37 -27.14 -3.51
N SER A 97 -8.05 -25.87 -3.83
CA SER A 97 -8.68 -24.68 -3.26
C SER A 97 -8.59 -24.58 -1.73
N GLU A 98 -7.70 -25.36 -1.12
CA GLU A 98 -7.43 -25.29 0.31
C GLU A 98 -6.71 -23.99 0.66
N VAL A 99 -7.10 -23.34 1.76
CA VAL A 99 -6.43 -22.12 2.24
C VAL A 99 -5.11 -22.50 2.89
N LEU A 100 -4.02 -22.09 2.26
CA LEU A 100 -2.66 -22.31 2.76
C LEU A 100 -2.26 -21.18 3.73
N GLU A 101 -2.52 -19.93 3.35
CA GLU A 101 -2.18 -18.77 4.17
C GLU A 101 -3.25 -17.68 4.09
N ARG A 102 -3.40 -16.93 5.18
CA ARG A 102 -4.26 -15.74 5.26
C ARG A 102 -3.49 -14.62 5.95
N TRP A 103 -3.17 -13.59 5.17
CA TRP A 103 -2.53 -12.37 5.64
C TRP A 103 -3.60 -11.32 5.86
N THR A 104 -3.83 -10.97 7.12
CA THR A 104 -4.81 -9.96 7.53
C THR A 104 -4.10 -8.68 7.91
N PHE A 105 -4.50 -7.58 7.29
CA PHE A 105 -4.09 -6.23 7.65
C PHE A 105 -5.30 -5.48 8.21
N ASP A 106 -5.36 -5.37 9.53
CA ASP A 106 -6.38 -4.56 10.21
C ASP A 106 -6.04 -3.07 10.10
N VAL A 107 -7.04 -2.25 9.79
CA VAL A 107 -6.89 -0.81 9.56
C VAL A 107 -7.80 -0.06 10.52
N GLU A 108 -7.16 0.69 11.41
CA GLU A 108 -7.85 1.61 12.30
C GLU A 108 -7.68 3.05 11.80
N THR A 109 -8.79 3.68 11.42
CA THR A 109 -8.80 5.09 11.04
C THR A 109 -9.36 5.93 12.18
N ASN A 110 -8.67 7.00 12.54
CA ASN A 110 -9.18 7.93 13.55
C ASN A 110 -10.47 8.59 13.05
N LYS A 111 -11.59 8.28 13.72
CA LYS A 111 -12.94 8.72 13.34
C LYS A 111 -13.12 10.23 13.44
N GLU A 112 -12.41 10.92 14.33
CA GLU A 112 -12.47 12.37 14.48
C GLU A 112 -11.95 13.08 13.22
N VAL A 113 -10.99 12.47 12.53
CA VAL A 113 -10.40 13.00 11.30
C VAL A 113 -11.31 12.76 10.08
N VAL A 114 -12.14 11.71 10.12
CA VAL A 114 -13.05 11.32 9.03
C VAL A 114 -14.38 12.07 9.11
N ALA A 115 -14.86 12.40 10.31
CA ALA A 115 -16.14 13.07 10.54
C ALA A 115 -16.15 14.56 10.16
N GLY A 116 -14.98 15.13 9.83
CA GLY A 116 -14.81 16.57 9.65
C GLY A 116 -14.81 17.29 10.99
N GLY A 117 -13.70 17.97 11.30
CA GLY A 117 -13.75 19.09 12.24
C GLY A 117 -14.56 20.24 11.69
#